data_AF-A0A8T3YHQ6-F1
#
_entry.id   AF-A0A8T3YHQ6-F1
#
_cell.length_a   1.000
_cell.length_b   1.000
_cell.length_c   1.000
_cell.angle_alpha   90.00
_cell.angle_beta   90.00
_cell.angle_gamma   90.00
#
_symmetry.space_group_name_H-M   'P 1'
#
loop_
_entity.id
_entity.type
_entity.pdbx_description
1 polymer ?
#
loop_
_entity_poly.entity_id
_entity_poly.type
_entity_poly.pdbx_seq_one_letter_code
_entity_poly.pdbx_strand_id
1 'polypeptide(L)' 'PISFGKVNIDTEGFKMFSMYAVGMISFFASIIVSIISSGTVKGGIKLVPIYILGSILIYKVMMLVVGTMFKGLVF' A
#
# COMPACT_ATOMS: atom_id res chain seq x y z
N PRO A 1 3.21 -3.57 -39.69
CA PRO A 1 2.57 -2.60 -38.78
C PRO A 1 2.32 -3.24 -37.41
N ILE A 2 3.20 -2.97 -36.44
CA ILE A 2 2.98 -3.40 -35.06
C ILE A 2 1.79 -2.60 -34.53
N SER A 3 0.62 -3.21 -34.61
CA SER A 3 -0.59 -2.70 -33.99
C SER A 3 -0.36 -2.79 -32.49
N PHE A 4 -0.15 -1.65 -31.83
CA PHE A 4 -0.36 -1.52 -30.40
C PHE A 4 -1.87 -1.72 -30.17
N GLY A 5 -2.31 -2.98 -30.23
CA GLY A 5 -3.65 -3.36 -29.84
C GLY A 5 -3.88 -2.79 -28.44
N LYS A 6 -4.98 -2.06 -28.27
CA LYS A 6 -5.40 -1.38 -27.03
C LYS A 6 -4.84 -2.14 -25.83
N VAL A 7 -3.76 -1.63 -25.24
CA VAL A 7 -3.17 -2.24 -24.05
C VAL A 7 -4.25 -2.13 -22.98
N ASN A 8 -4.91 -3.24 -22.71
CA ASN A 8 -5.95 -3.31 -21.69
C ASN A 8 -5.25 -3.33 -20.33
N ILE A 9 -4.73 -2.16 -19.92
CA ILE A 9 -4.13 -1.99 -18.61
C ILE A 9 -5.27 -1.98 -17.61
N ASP A 10 -5.44 -3.09 -16.90
CA ASP A 10 -6.35 -3.19 -15.76
C ASP A 10 -5.78 -2.38 -14.58
N THR A 11 -6.02 -1.08 -14.64
CA THR A 11 -5.62 -0.13 -13.60
C THR A 11 -6.35 -0.36 -12.28
N GLU A 12 -7.53 -0.99 -12.30
CA GLU A 12 -8.29 -1.28 -11.09
C GLU A 12 -7.71 -2.50 -10.37
N GLY A 13 -7.44 -3.58 -11.11
CA GLY A 13 -6.73 -4.75 -10.60
C GLY A 13 -5.36 -4.40 -10.02
N PHE A 14 -4.62 -3.51 -10.69
CA PHE A 14 -3.31 -3.07 -10.19
C PHE A 14 -3.40 -2.25 -8.88
N LYS A 15 -4.43 -1.40 -8.74
CA LYS A 15 -4.68 -0.65 -7.50
C LYS A 15 -5.05 -1.58 -6.34
N MET A 16 -5.92 -2.57 -6.60
CA MET A 16 -6.29 -3.57 -5.59
C MET A 16 -5.08 -4.42 -5.17
N PHE A 17 -4.30 -4.89 -6.13
CA PHE A 17 -3.06 -5.63 -5.88
C PHE A 17 -2.10 -4.83 -4.99
N SER A 18 -1.88 -3.55 -5.33
CA SER A 18 -0.98 -2.67 -4.57
C SER A 18 -1.49 -2.45 -3.13
N MET A 19 -2.80 -2.31 -2.94
CA MET A 19 -3.41 -2.17 -1.62
C MET A 19 -3.21 -3.43 -0.76
N TYR A 20 -3.43 -4.63 -1.33
CA TYR A 20 -3.20 -5.89 -0.62
C TYR A 20 -1.72 -6.12 -0.30
N ALA A 21 -0.81 -5.76 -1.21
CA ALA A 21 0.63 -5.84 -0.98
C ALA A 21 1.07 -4.98 0.22
N VAL A 22 0.58 -3.73 0.28
CA VAL A 22 0.84 -2.82 1.42
C VAL A 22 0.26 -3.39 2.72
N GLY A 23 -0.93 -3.99 2.67
CA GLY A 23 -1.54 -4.64 3.83
C GLY A 23 -0.67 -5.78 4.38
N MET A 24 -0.18 -6.67 3.50
CA MET A 24 0.71 -7.78 3.88
C MET A 24 2.04 -7.30 4.47
N ILE A 25 2.67 -6.30 3.85
CA ILE A 25 3.92 -5.71 4.36
C ILE A 25 3.69 -5.10 5.74
N SER A 26 2.58 -4.39 5.92
CA SER A 26 2.25 -3.72 7.18
C SER A 26 1.95 -4.70 8.30
N PHE A 27 1.31 -5.83 7.96
CA PHE A 27 1.12 -6.94 8.89
C PHE A 27 2.47 -7.47 9.40
N PHE A 28 3.40 -7.81 8.51
CA PHE A 28 4.73 -8.30 8.92
C PHE A 28 5.55 -7.22 9.64
N ALA A 29 5.49 -5.98 9.19
CA ALA A 29 6.16 -4.85 9.86
C ALA A 29 5.69 -4.69 11.31
N SER A 30 4.38 -4.82 11.57
CA SER A 30 3.84 -4.74 12.93
C SER A 30 4.34 -5.86 13.85
N ILE A 31 4.55 -7.06 13.31
CA ILE A 31 5.11 -8.20 14.05
C ILE A 31 6.59 -7.93 14.39
N ILE A 32 7.38 -7.46 13.42
CA ILE A 32 8.79 -7.11 13.62
C ILE A 32 8.90 -6.01 14.70
N VAL A 33 8.10 -4.95 14.58
CA VAL A 33 8.10 -3.83 15.53
C VAL A 33 7.71 -4.30 16.93
N SER A 34 6.75 -5.21 17.07
CA SER A 34 6.41 -5.74 18.39
C SER A 34 7.47 -6.63 19.00
N ILE A 35 8.16 -7.43 18.19
CA ILE A 35 9.29 -8.22 18.69
C ILE A 35 10.35 -7.27 19.25
N ILE A 36 10.62 -6.16 18.57
CA ILE A 36 11.56 -5.14 19.02
C ILE A 36 11.05 -4.41 20.28
N SER A 37 9.78 -4.01 20.30
CA SER A 37 9.23 -3.15 21.35
C SER A 37 8.84 -3.88 22.63
N SER A 38 8.41 -5.14 22.54
CA SER A 38 7.82 -5.89 23.66
C SER A 38 8.50 -7.24 23.90
N GLY A 39 9.47 -7.63 23.07
CA GLY A 39 10.13 -8.94 23.16
C GLY A 39 9.22 -10.13 22.91
N THR A 40 7.93 -9.89 22.62
CA THR A 40 6.90 -10.92 22.50
C THR A 40 6.04 -10.68 21.26
N VAL A 41 5.73 -11.76 20.55
CA VAL A 41 4.90 -11.74 19.34
C VAL A 41 3.44 -11.37 19.67
N LYS A 42 2.97 -11.66 20.90
CA LYS A 42 1.62 -11.31 21.37
C LYS A 42 1.35 -9.80 21.39
N GLY A 43 2.36 -8.97 21.65
CA GLY A 43 2.24 -7.52 21.54
C GLY A 43 1.90 -7.05 20.12
N GLY A 44 2.33 -7.82 19.12
CA GLY A 44 2.29 -7.40 17.71
C GLY A 44 0.92 -7.56 17.14
N ILE A 45 0.20 -8.58 17.58
CA ILE A 45 -1.20 -8.80 17.25
C ILE A 45 -2.06 -7.58 17.64
N LYS A 46 -1.71 -6.87 18.73
CA LYS A 46 -2.41 -5.64 19.14
C LYS A 46 -2.03 -4.41 18.28
N LEU A 47 -0.82 -4.39 17.73
CA LEU A 47 -0.30 -3.33 16.86
C LEU A 47 -0.71 -3.52 15.39
N VAL A 48 -0.99 -4.75 14.96
CA VAL A 48 -1.42 -5.10 13.59
C VAL A 48 -2.54 -4.19 13.07
N PRO A 49 -3.66 -3.97 13.78
CA PRO A 49 -4.76 -3.15 13.25
C PRO A 49 -4.35 -1.68 13.06
N ILE A 50 -3.54 -1.13 13.97
CA ILE A 50 -3.02 0.23 13.88
C ILE A 50 -2.09 0.40 12.69
N TYR A 51 -1.19 -0.56 12.45
CA TYR A 51 -0.28 -0.53 11.31
C TYR A 51 -1.02 -0.72 9.97
N ILE A 52 -2.03 -1.58 9.91
CA ILE A 52 -2.87 -1.75 8.72
C ILE A 52 -3.68 -0.47 8.43
N LEU A 53 -4.33 0.12 9.44
CA LEU A 53 -5.08 1.36 9.26
C LEU A 53 -4.18 2.53 8.86
N GLY A 54 -3.03 2.66 9.52
CA GLY A 54 -2.04 3.70 9.22
C GLY A 54 -1.47 3.57 7.81
N SER A 55 -1.11 2.36 7.39
CA SER A 55 -0.59 2.10 6.04
C SER A 55 -1.62 2.34 4.95
N ILE A 56 -2.90 1.98 5.16
CA ILE A 56 -3.98 2.30 4.21
C ILE A 56 -4.17 3.82 4.10
N LEU A 57 -4.13 4.53 5.23
CA LEU A 57 -4.26 5.98 5.26
C LEU A 57 -3.10 6.64 4.49
N ILE A 58 -1.87 6.20 4.77
CA ILE A 58 -0.66 6.66 4.06
C ILE A 58 -0.74 6.33 2.57
N TYR A 59 -1.19 5.14 2.18
CA TYR A 59 -1.37 4.76 0.78
C TYR A 59 -2.32 5.73 0.05
N LYS A 60 -3.45 6.09 0.68
CA LYS A 60 -4.38 7.07 0.10
C LYS A 60 -3.78 8.46 0.00
N VAL A 61 -3.05 8.92 1.03
CA VAL A 61 -2.37 10.22 1.02
C VAL A 61 -1.31 10.26 -0.08
N MET A 62 -0.48 9.23 -0.20
CA MET A 62 0.53 9.13 -1.26
C MET A 62 -0.11 9.11 -2.65
N MET A 63 -1.21 8.38 -2.83
CA MET A 63 -1.93 8.37 -4.10
C MET A 63 -2.48 9.75 -4.46
N LEU A 64 -2.96 10.53 -3.48
CA LEU A 64 -3.39 11.91 -3.68
C LEU A 64 -2.21 12.81 -4.05
N VAL A 65 -1.11 12.74 -3.30
CA VAL A 65 0.11 13.55 -3.55
C VAL A 65 0.66 13.29 -4.94
N VAL A 66 0.86 12.01 -5.31
CA VAL A 66 1.31 11.61 -6.64
C VAL A 66 0.29 12.08 -7.69
N GLY A 67 -1.01 11.88 -7.45
CA GLY A 67 -2.06 12.39 -8.34
C GLY A 67 -1.97 13.90 -8.55
N THR A 68 -1.71 14.69 -7.52
CA THR A 68 -1.55 16.14 -7.62
C THR A 68 -0.25 16.57 -8.30
N MET A 69 0.86 15.86 -8.07
CA MET A 69 2.14 16.13 -8.72
C MET A 69 2.05 15.85 -10.23
N PHE A 70 1.39 14.75 -10.61
CA PHE A 70 1.25 14.33 -12.00
C PHE A 70 0.03 14.97 -12.71
N LYS A 71 -0.87 15.63 -11.98
CA LYS A 71 -1.93 16.48 -12.60
C LYS A 71 -1.35 17.61 -13.46
N GLY A 72 -0.15 18.09 -13.15
CA GLY A 72 0.57 19.06 -14.00
C GLY A 72 1.24 18.44 -15.24
N LEU A 73 1.29 17.12 -15.34
CA LEU A 73 1.91 16.36 -16.45
C LEU A 73 0.88 15.91 -17.50
N VAL A 74 -0.42 15.99 -17.18
CA VAL A 74 -1.52 15.79 -18.13
C VAL A 74 -1.94 17.17 -18.63
N PHE A 75 -1.32 17.61 -19.72
CA PHE A 75 -1.89 18.61 -20.63
C PHE A 75 -2.95 17.93 -21.52
#